data_AF-A0A368GID2-F1
#
_entry.id   AF-A0A368GID2-F1
#
_cell.length_a   1.000
_cell.length_b   1.000
_cell.length_c   1.000
_cell.angle_alpha   90.00
_cell.angle_beta   90.00
_cell.angle_gamma   90.00
#
_symmetry.space_group_name_H-M   'P 1'
#
loop_
_entity.id
_entity.type
_entity.pdbx_description
1 polymer ?
#
loop_
_entity_poly.entity_id
_entity_poly.type
_entity_poly.pdbx_seq_one_letter_code
_entity_poly.pdbx_strand_id
1 'polypeptide(L)'
;MWSFHYFNDSAVMELAGMCGKSAPLYNGYYPVCDPDDPGHACCGKFGYCGSGPEFCSCRECVDYGADPMLILKEPVKPTQAKITWYTSDAADGKRGRCGRQAPPIDGIPPTCNPDDENAHCCSSGGYCGNSKVVRKN
;
A
#
# COMPACT_ATOMS: atom_id res chain seq x y z
N MET A 1 -28.00 11.52 26.63
CA MET A 1 -26.87 12.35 26.19
C MET A 1 -25.79 11.40 25.67
N TRP A 2 -25.93 10.95 24.42
CA TRP A 2 -24.89 10.14 23.77
C TRP A 2 -24.10 11.12 22.90
N SER A 3 -22.98 11.61 23.42
CA SER A 3 -22.02 12.33 22.58
C SER A 3 -21.38 11.30 21.66
N PHE A 4 -21.89 11.22 20.44
CA PHE A 4 -21.09 10.73 19.33
C PHE A 4 -19.94 11.72 19.20
N HIS A 5 -18.76 11.34 19.68
CA HIS A 5 -17.53 11.95 19.20
C HIS A 5 -17.44 11.59 17.72
N TYR A 6 -18.02 12.44 16.88
CA TYR A 6 -17.68 12.52 15.47
C TYR A 6 -16.17 12.70 15.42
N PHE A 7 -15.45 11.65 15.02
CA PHE A 7 -14.06 11.76 14.61
C PHE A 7 -14.05 12.66 13.37
N ASN A 8 -13.98 13.96 13.62
CA ASN A 8 -13.67 14.95 12.61
C ASN A 8 -12.17 14.83 12.31
N ASP A 9 -11.82 13.82 11.52
CA ASP A 9 -10.44 13.55 11.14
C ASP A 9 -10.39 13.54 9.61
N SER A 10 -10.24 14.72 9.01
CA SER A 10 -10.11 14.88 7.56
C SER A 10 -8.97 14.02 6.98
N ALA A 11 -7.98 13.65 7.81
CA ALA A 11 -6.92 12.70 7.48
C ALA A 11 -7.42 11.25 7.27
N VAL A 12 -8.50 10.82 7.94
CA VAL A 12 -9.08 9.48 7.76
C VAL A 12 -9.79 9.36 6.42
N MET A 13 -10.36 10.45 5.90
CA MET A 13 -10.93 10.47 4.55
C MET A 13 -9.86 10.43 3.46
N GLU A 14 -8.69 11.03 3.68
CA GLU A 14 -7.59 11.03 2.69
C GLU A 14 -6.93 9.65 2.53
N LEU A 15 -7.00 8.81 3.57
CA LEU A 15 -6.47 7.43 3.58
C LEU A 15 -7.50 6.36 3.20
N ALA A 16 -8.76 6.76 3.02
CA ALA A 16 -9.86 5.82 2.77
C ALA A 16 -9.63 5.03 1.46
N GLY A 17 -9.92 3.73 1.51
CA GLY A 17 -9.82 2.85 0.35
C GLY A 17 -8.39 2.44 -0.04
N MET A 18 -7.36 2.80 0.72
CA MET A 18 -5.99 2.31 0.49
C MET A 18 -5.73 1.02 1.29
N CYS A 19 -4.99 0.07 0.70
CA CYS A 19 -4.70 -1.22 1.31
C CYS A 19 -3.30 -1.76 0.99
N GLY A 20 -2.87 -2.76 1.75
CA GLY A 20 -1.67 -3.55 1.47
C GLY A 20 -0.37 -2.76 1.66
N LYS A 21 0.70 -3.25 1.02
CA LYS A 21 2.08 -2.78 1.24
C LYS A 21 2.39 -1.41 0.63
N SER A 22 1.56 -0.95 -0.29
CA SER A 22 1.68 0.38 -0.90
C SER A 22 0.95 1.46 -0.11
N ALA A 23 0.05 1.10 0.80
CA ALA A 23 -0.74 2.05 1.57
C ALA A 23 0.04 2.66 2.75
N PRO A 24 -0.36 3.86 3.19
CA PRO A 24 0.07 4.41 4.47
C PRO A 24 -0.26 3.46 5.62
N LEU A 25 0.58 3.45 6.65
CA LEU A 25 0.37 2.57 7.78
C LEU A 25 -0.78 3.09 8.64
N TYR A 26 -1.67 2.19 9.04
CA TYR A 26 -2.70 2.45 10.03
C TYR A 26 -2.27 1.87 11.38
N ASN A 27 -2.08 2.72 12.38
CA ASN A 27 -1.54 2.34 13.71
C ASN A 27 -0.21 1.53 13.63
N GLY A 28 0.61 1.80 12.61
CA GLY A 28 1.89 1.11 12.38
C GLY A 28 1.78 -0.24 11.66
N TYR A 29 0.61 -0.60 11.16
CA TYR A 29 0.34 -1.84 10.42
C TYR A 29 -0.08 -1.54 8.98
N TYR A 30 0.11 -2.50 8.09
CA TYR A 30 -0.45 -2.42 6.74
C TYR A 30 -1.98 -2.57 6.78
N PRO A 31 -2.75 -1.62 6.22
CA PRO A 31 -4.20 -1.69 6.23
C PRO A 31 -4.73 -2.76 5.27
N VAL A 32 -5.93 -3.25 5.53
CA VAL A 32 -6.66 -4.25 4.74
C VAL A 32 -8.02 -3.69 4.34
N CYS A 33 -8.71 -4.38 3.41
CA CYS A 33 -10.06 -3.99 3.00
C CYS A 33 -11.13 -4.62 3.91
N ASP A 34 -12.29 -3.97 4.01
CA ASP A 34 -13.44 -4.49 4.77
C ASP A 34 -14.08 -5.66 4.00
N PRO A 35 -14.08 -6.89 4.55
CA PRO A 35 -14.68 -8.05 3.87
C PRO A 35 -16.19 -7.92 3.64
N ASP A 36 -16.88 -7.08 4.43
CA ASP A 36 -18.33 -6.91 4.36
C ASP A 36 -18.76 -5.77 3.40
N ASP A 37 -17.81 -5.03 2.80
CA ASP A 37 -18.10 -4.01 1.79
C ASP A 37 -18.19 -4.64 0.39
N PRO A 38 -19.40 -4.81 -0.20
CA PRO A 38 -19.57 -5.46 -1.49
C PRO A 38 -18.93 -4.69 -2.66
N GLY A 39 -18.65 -3.39 -2.49
CA GLY A 39 -17.99 -2.57 -3.50
C GLY A 39 -16.47 -2.57 -3.40
N HIS A 40 -15.91 -2.92 -2.23
CA HIS A 40 -14.49 -2.68 -1.90
C HIS A 40 -13.81 -3.80 -1.11
N ALA A 41 -14.35 -5.02 -1.08
CA ALA A 41 -13.79 -6.12 -0.29
C ALA A 41 -12.42 -6.65 -0.76
N CYS A 42 -11.94 -6.28 -1.96
CA CYS A 42 -10.70 -6.79 -2.50
C CYS A 42 -9.59 -5.74 -2.51
N CYS A 43 -8.41 -6.11 -2.02
CA CYS A 43 -7.20 -5.30 -2.14
C CYS A 43 -6.52 -5.58 -3.49
N GLY A 44 -6.59 -4.61 -4.40
CA GLY A 44 -5.96 -4.70 -5.71
C GLY A 44 -4.45 -4.50 -5.68
N LYS A 45 -3.76 -4.93 -6.74
CA LYS A 45 -2.29 -4.87 -6.89
C LYS A 45 -1.65 -3.49 -6.71
N PHE A 46 -2.43 -2.43 -6.84
CA PHE A 46 -1.97 -1.04 -6.72
C PHE A 46 -2.17 -0.45 -5.33
N GLY A 47 -2.66 -1.24 -4.37
CA GLY A 47 -2.88 -0.84 -2.98
C GLY A 47 -4.17 -0.08 -2.77
N TYR A 48 -5.22 -0.44 -3.51
CA TYR A 48 -6.56 0.15 -3.35
C TYR A 48 -7.61 -0.94 -3.20
N CYS A 49 -8.56 -0.69 -2.32
CA CYS A 49 -9.75 -1.49 -2.14
C CYS A 49 -10.72 -1.27 -3.31
N GLY A 50 -11.31 -2.35 -3.80
CA GLY A 50 -12.27 -2.33 -4.90
C GLY A 50 -12.94 -3.68 -5.06
N SER A 51 -13.65 -3.85 -6.16
CA SER A 51 -14.39 -5.05 -6.52
C SER A 51 -14.18 -5.37 -8.00
N GLY A 52 -14.46 -6.61 -8.39
CA GLY A 52 -14.30 -7.05 -9.78
C GLY A 52 -12.92 -7.64 -10.09
N PRO A 53 -12.75 -8.18 -11.31
CA PRO A 53 -11.60 -9.02 -11.64
C PRO A 53 -10.23 -8.35 -11.46
N GLU A 54 -10.15 -7.04 -11.67
CA GLU A 54 -8.92 -6.25 -11.55
C GLU A 54 -8.48 -6.03 -10.09
N PHE A 55 -9.40 -6.16 -9.14
CA PHE A 55 -9.13 -6.03 -7.70
C PHE A 55 -9.11 -7.38 -6.96
N CYS A 56 -9.86 -8.38 -7.45
CA CYS A 56 -10.06 -9.64 -6.74
C CYS A 56 -9.35 -10.83 -7.40
N SER A 57 -9.13 -10.80 -8.72
CA SER A 57 -8.69 -11.98 -9.48
C SER A 57 -7.26 -11.88 -10.01
N CYS A 58 -6.51 -10.83 -9.65
CA CYS A 58 -5.10 -10.74 -9.99
C CYS A 58 -4.24 -11.57 -9.05
N ARG A 59 -3.04 -11.96 -9.50
CA ARG A 59 -2.13 -12.80 -8.70
C ARG A 59 -1.69 -12.12 -7.40
N GLU A 60 -1.58 -10.80 -7.45
CA GLU A 60 -1.13 -9.94 -6.37
C GLU A 60 -2.28 -9.44 -5.48
N CYS A 61 -3.52 -9.77 -5.83
CA CYS A 61 -4.72 -9.28 -5.18
C CYS A 61 -5.06 -10.13 -3.95
N VAL A 62 -5.73 -9.52 -2.98
CA VAL A 62 -6.27 -10.23 -1.81
C VAL A 62 -7.77 -9.99 -1.72
N ASP A 63 -8.56 -11.05 -1.89
CA ASP A 63 -10.02 -11.00 -1.83
C ASP A 63 -10.50 -11.33 -0.40
N TYR A 64 -10.76 -10.30 0.41
CA TYR A 64 -11.26 -10.47 1.77
C TYR A 64 -12.75 -10.84 1.79
N GLY A 65 -13.50 -10.53 0.72
CA GLY A 65 -14.92 -10.91 0.62
C GLY A 65 -15.10 -12.41 0.40
N ALA A 66 -14.20 -13.04 -0.37
CA ALA A 66 -14.18 -14.48 -0.59
C ALA A 66 -13.60 -15.27 0.61
N ASP A 67 -12.65 -14.68 1.36
CA ASP A 67 -12.09 -15.26 2.58
C ASP A 67 -12.04 -14.23 3.72
N PRO A 68 -13.17 -13.99 4.43
CA PRO A 68 -13.22 -13.03 5.54
C PRO A 68 -12.33 -13.42 6.73
N MET A 69 -11.90 -14.69 6.83
CA MET A 69 -11.00 -15.10 7.92
C MET A 69 -9.60 -14.48 7.79
N LEU A 70 -9.26 -13.90 6.64
CA LEU A 70 -8.01 -13.17 6.43
C LEU A 70 -7.84 -11.97 7.36
N ILE A 71 -8.93 -11.30 7.76
CA ILE A 71 -8.85 -10.15 8.68
C ILE A 71 -8.58 -10.55 10.14
N LEU A 72 -8.75 -11.83 10.48
CA LEU A 72 -8.45 -12.35 11.82
C LEU A 72 -6.99 -12.80 11.97
N LYS A 73 -6.22 -12.82 10.88
CA LYS A 73 -4.76 -13.07 10.93
C LYS A 73 -4.07 -11.93 11.68
N GLU A 74 -2.91 -12.23 12.27
CA GLU A 74 -2.13 -11.20 12.96
C GLU A 74 -1.81 -10.03 12.01
N PRO A 75 -2.12 -8.78 12.42
CA PRO A 75 -1.82 -7.61 11.62
C PRO A 75 -0.32 -7.49 11.32
N VAL A 76 0.02 -7.21 10.07
CA VAL A 76 1.41 -7.21 9.60
C VAL A 76 2.03 -5.83 9.77
N LYS A 77 3.16 -5.75 10.49
CA LYS A 77 4.00 -4.54 10.57
C LYS A 77 5.05 -4.55 9.46
N PRO A 78 5.59 -3.38 9.08
CA PRO A 78 6.80 -3.30 8.28
C PRO A 78 7.98 -4.00 8.97
N THR A 79 8.84 -4.66 8.20
CA THR A 79 10.08 -5.25 8.72
C THR A 79 11.09 -4.20 9.16
N GLN A 80 11.00 -2.99 8.60
CA GLN A 80 11.84 -1.85 8.94
C GLN A 80 11.14 -0.88 9.87
N ALA A 81 11.83 -0.42 10.92
CA ALA A 81 11.28 0.53 11.89
C ALA A 81 11.08 1.94 11.31
N LYS A 82 11.90 2.34 10.33
CA LYS A 82 11.79 3.63 9.65
C LYS A 82 11.31 3.42 8.23
N ILE A 83 10.26 4.15 7.86
CA ILE A 83 9.73 4.17 6.49
C ILE A 83 10.62 5.08 5.64
N THR A 84 11.16 4.52 4.57
CA THR A 84 12.01 5.24 3.62
C THR A 84 11.47 5.18 2.20
N TRP A 85 10.25 4.71 1.98
CA TRP A 85 9.60 4.64 0.67
C TRP A 85 8.35 5.50 0.63
N TYR A 86 7.88 5.80 -0.57
CA TYR A 86 6.61 6.48 -0.77
C TYR A 86 5.42 5.52 -0.68
N THR A 87 4.39 5.94 0.04
CA THR A 87 3.08 5.29 0.12
C THR A 87 2.10 5.92 -0.88
N SER A 88 0.91 5.36 -1.02
CA SER A 88 -0.09 5.78 -2.03
C SER A 88 -0.70 7.17 -1.81
N ASP A 89 -0.58 7.73 -0.61
CA ASP A 89 -0.91 9.12 -0.26
C ASP A 89 0.17 10.14 -0.66
N ALA A 90 1.33 9.69 -1.13
CA ALA A 90 2.39 10.59 -1.55
C ALA A 90 1.93 11.47 -2.73
N ALA A 91 2.27 12.76 -2.66
CA ALA A 91 1.95 13.73 -3.72
C ALA A 91 2.39 13.26 -5.12
N ASP A 92 1.72 13.80 -6.14
CA ASP A 92 1.94 13.47 -7.54
C ASP A 92 3.42 13.46 -7.93
N GLY A 93 3.80 12.42 -8.69
CA GLY A 93 5.18 12.22 -9.13
C GLY A 93 6.12 11.60 -8.09
N LYS A 94 5.68 11.35 -6.85
CA LYS A 94 6.45 10.63 -5.82
C LYS A 94 6.11 9.14 -5.75
N ARG A 95 4.83 8.78 -5.88
CA ARG A 95 4.37 7.39 -5.78
C ARG A 95 5.16 6.46 -6.71
N GLY A 96 5.65 5.36 -6.14
CA GLY A 96 6.44 4.35 -6.88
C GLY A 96 7.84 4.81 -7.30
N ARG A 97 8.30 6.00 -6.90
CA ARG A 97 9.66 6.49 -7.19
C ARG A 97 10.65 6.10 -6.10
N CYS A 98 11.89 5.88 -6.51
CA CYS A 98 12.98 5.48 -5.64
C CYS A 98 14.33 6.04 -6.12
N GLY A 99 15.34 5.92 -5.27
CA GLY A 99 16.71 6.27 -5.59
C GLY A 99 16.96 7.78 -5.61
N ARG A 100 18.18 8.15 -6.00
CA ARG A 100 18.69 9.54 -5.88
C ARG A 100 17.99 10.57 -6.75
N GLN A 101 17.24 10.13 -7.76
CA GLN A 101 16.50 11.01 -8.67
C GLN A 101 15.09 11.34 -8.16
N ALA A 102 14.57 10.56 -7.22
CA ALA A 102 13.30 10.83 -6.59
C ALA A 102 13.47 11.93 -5.53
N PRO A 103 12.43 12.75 -5.26
CA PRO A 103 12.49 13.70 -4.15
C PRO A 103 12.81 12.94 -2.84
N PRO A 104 13.65 13.49 -1.94
CA PRO A 104 14.03 12.80 -0.72
C PRO A 104 12.90 12.80 0.33
N ILE A 105 12.87 11.76 1.16
CA ILE A 105 12.06 11.69 2.39
C ILE A 105 13.01 11.99 3.55
N ASP A 106 12.77 13.09 4.27
CA ASP A 106 13.64 13.57 5.36
C ASP A 106 15.13 13.67 4.98
N GLY A 107 15.40 14.17 3.77
CA GLY A 107 16.76 14.31 3.24
C GLY A 107 17.42 13.01 2.77
N ILE A 108 16.74 11.86 2.85
CA ILE A 108 17.25 10.56 2.41
C ILE A 108 16.59 10.18 1.07
N PRO A 109 17.35 9.70 0.07
CA PRO A 109 16.76 9.14 -1.15
C PRO A 109 15.80 8.00 -0.83
N PRO A 110 14.57 8.02 -1.37
CA PRO A 110 13.58 7.02 -1.05
C PRO A 110 13.99 5.64 -1.56
N THR A 111 13.72 4.61 -0.77
CA THR A 111 13.82 3.21 -1.16
C THR A 111 12.49 2.73 -1.72
N CYS A 112 12.48 1.47 -2.15
CA CYS A 112 11.23 0.73 -2.34
C CYS A 112 10.86 -0.01 -1.05
N ASN A 113 9.58 -0.34 -0.87
CA ASN A 113 9.14 -1.11 0.30
C ASN A 113 9.71 -2.54 0.22
N PRO A 114 10.59 -2.97 1.15
CA PRO A 114 11.19 -4.30 1.11
C PRO A 114 10.18 -5.42 1.35
N ASP A 115 9.03 -5.11 1.94
CA ASP A 115 7.97 -6.08 2.26
C ASP A 115 6.95 -6.24 1.12
N ASP A 116 7.12 -5.50 0.02
CA ASP A 116 6.27 -5.59 -1.16
C ASP A 116 6.91 -6.53 -2.20
N GLU A 117 6.38 -7.76 -2.29
CA GLU A 117 6.84 -8.76 -3.27
C GLU A 117 6.74 -8.26 -4.72
N ASN A 118 5.89 -7.28 -5.00
CA ASN A 118 5.63 -6.75 -6.32
C ASN A 118 6.44 -5.50 -6.65
N ALA A 119 6.98 -4.81 -5.64
CA ALA A 119 7.60 -3.51 -5.81
C ALA A 119 8.84 -3.24 -4.93
N HIS A 120 9.60 -4.24 -4.48
CA HIS A 120 10.75 -4.07 -3.58
C HIS A 120 12.09 -3.66 -4.23
N CYS A 121 12.23 -3.76 -5.55
CA CYS A 121 13.45 -3.39 -6.27
C CYS A 121 13.38 -1.97 -6.83
N CYS A 122 14.47 -1.20 -6.69
CA CYS A 122 14.60 0.10 -7.35
C CYS A 122 15.30 -0.03 -8.71
N SER A 123 14.60 0.30 -9.79
CA SER A 123 15.17 0.33 -11.14
C SER A 123 16.16 1.49 -11.34
N SER A 124 17.00 1.40 -12.38
CA SER A 124 17.89 2.51 -12.77
C SER A 124 17.16 3.78 -13.21
N GLY A 125 15.89 3.66 -13.60
CA GLY A 125 15.00 4.80 -13.89
C GLY A 125 14.38 5.43 -12.66
N GLY A 126 14.66 4.91 -11.45
CA GLY A 126 14.11 5.42 -10.21
C GLY A 126 12.64 5.07 -10.00
N TYR A 127 12.24 3.86 -10.43
CA TYR A 127 10.90 3.30 -10.20
C TYR A 127 10.98 1.97 -9.45
N CYS A 128 10.05 1.76 -8.52
CA CYS A 128 9.86 0.52 -7.79
C CYS A 128 9.19 -0.55 -8.65
N GLY A 129 9.65 -1.79 -8.51
CA GLY A 129 9.13 -2.98 -9.19
C GLY A 129 9.77 -4.25 -8.63
N ASN A 130 9.52 -5.40 -9.24
CA ASN A 130 10.09 -6.70 -8.82
C ASN A 130 10.91 -7.40 -9.91
N SER A 131 10.93 -6.86 -11.13
CA SER A 131 11.66 -7.45 -12.24
C SER A 131 13.17 -7.23 -12.12
N LYS A 132 13.94 -8.32 -12.23
CA LYS A 132 15.38 -8.21 -12.53
C LYS A 132 15.53 -7.64 -13.93
N VAL A 133 16.10 -6.45 -14.07
CA VAL A 133 16.51 -5.92 -15.38
C VAL A 133 17.68 -6.78 -15.87
N VAL A 134 17.39 -7.85 -16.62
CA VAL A 134 18.41 -8.58 -17.37
C VAL A 134 18.80 -7.69 -18.54
N ARG A 135 19.94 -7.00 -18.44
CA ARG A 135 20.54 -6.38 -19.62
C ARG A 135 20.94 -7.51 -20.56
N LYS A 136 20.19 -7.71 -21.65
CA LYS A 136 20.68 -8.47 -22.79
C LYS A 136 21.83 -7.64 -23.38
N ASN A 137 23.06 -8.10 -23.15
CA ASN A 137 24.21 -7.65 -23.93
C ASN A 137 24.09 -8.19 -25.36
#